data_AF-A0A7W5ZTH7-F1
#
_entry.id   AF-A0A7W5ZTH7-F1
#
_cell.length_a   1.000
_cell.length_b   1.000
_cell.length_c   1.000
_cell.angle_alpha   90.00
_cell.angle_beta   90.00
_cell.angle_gamma   90.00
#
_symmetry.space_group_name_H-M   'P 1'
#
loop_
_entity.id
_entity.type
_entity.pdbx_description
1 polymer ?
#
loop_
_entity_poly.entity_id
_entity_poly.type
_entity_poly.pdbx_seq_one_letter_code
_entity_poly.pdbx_strand_id
1 'polypeptide(L)'
;MTGTKPLQVQQSELVTARSPHAATLRPLSDAFATLWREHLALLTYPVRTGTHASTAFALVLAERYARVCGDEQMRSVMTERAQHWFGLDRAAQAWEPGGEDFLSPTLIEALAMRRLLPGDAFKGWFAAFLPALAQGSPQALLSPAHVSDRSDGRIAHLDGLNLTRAWAMREIAPTTEGAVRQVLEAAADAHLAAALGTVAGDYMGEHWLATYALLALTGLD
;
A
#
# COMPACT_ATOMS: atom_id res chain seq x y z
N MET A 1 -4.68 9.48 -14.86
CA MET A 1 -5.02 8.03 -14.75
C MET A 1 -5.38 7.66 -13.31
N THR A 2 -6.46 8.22 -12.77
CA THR A 2 -6.96 7.92 -11.41
C THR A 2 -8.10 6.90 -11.39
N GLY A 3 -8.72 6.62 -12.54
CA GLY A 3 -9.90 5.73 -12.65
C GLY A 3 -9.64 4.23 -12.82
N THR A 4 -8.37 3.79 -12.96
CA THR A 4 -8.03 2.37 -13.19
C THR A 4 -8.04 1.53 -11.91
N LYS A 5 -7.63 2.11 -10.78
CA LYS A 5 -7.56 1.46 -9.45
C LYS A 5 -8.93 1.00 -8.90
N PRO A 6 -10.01 1.80 -8.96
CA PRO A 6 -11.29 1.42 -8.33
C PRO A 6 -11.96 0.21 -8.99
N LEU A 7 -11.79 0.00 -10.31
CA LEU A 7 -12.48 -1.10 -11.01
C LEU A 7 -11.88 -2.48 -10.74
N GLN A 8 -10.55 -2.59 -10.62
CA GLN A 8 -9.88 -3.85 -10.27
C GLN A 8 -10.21 -4.25 -8.82
N VAL A 9 -10.19 -3.28 -7.89
CA VAL A 9 -10.62 -3.50 -6.51
C VAL A 9 -12.08 -3.94 -6.48
N GLN A 10 -12.98 -3.19 -7.13
CA GLN A 10 -14.41 -3.52 -7.18
C GLN A 10 -14.67 -4.93 -7.73
N GLN A 11 -14.00 -5.33 -8.82
CA GLN A 11 -14.17 -6.68 -9.36
C GLN A 11 -13.72 -7.75 -8.37
N SER A 12 -12.61 -7.53 -7.67
CA SER A 12 -12.15 -8.47 -6.63
C SER A 12 -13.15 -8.60 -5.48
N GLU A 13 -13.78 -7.50 -5.07
CA GLU A 13 -14.83 -7.53 -4.04
C GLU A 13 -16.08 -8.27 -4.51
N LEU A 14 -16.52 -8.04 -5.76
CA LEU A 14 -17.68 -8.72 -6.33
C LEU A 14 -17.47 -10.23 -6.45
N VAL A 15 -16.26 -10.66 -6.81
CA VAL A 15 -15.88 -12.09 -6.86
C VAL A 15 -15.89 -12.68 -5.45
N THR A 16 -15.25 -12.04 -4.48
CA THR A 16 -15.21 -12.49 -3.08
C THR A 16 -16.62 -12.58 -2.47
N ALA A 17 -17.47 -11.59 -2.75
CA ALA A 17 -18.86 -11.56 -2.30
C ALA A 17 -19.80 -12.51 -3.08
N ARG A 18 -19.29 -13.22 -4.10
CA ARG A 18 -20.07 -14.08 -5.01
C ARG A 18 -21.26 -13.34 -5.65
N SER A 19 -21.07 -12.06 -5.94
CA SER A 19 -22.11 -11.21 -6.51
C SER A 19 -22.33 -11.56 -7.99
N PRO A 20 -23.60 -11.64 -8.46
CA PRO A 20 -23.89 -11.87 -9.88
C PRO A 20 -23.34 -10.75 -10.78
N HIS A 21 -23.13 -9.55 -10.24
CA HIS A 21 -22.55 -8.43 -10.97
C HIS A 21 -21.08 -8.64 -11.35
N ALA A 22 -20.38 -9.60 -10.73
CA ALA A 22 -19.02 -9.97 -11.13
C ALA A 22 -18.95 -10.42 -12.59
N ALA A 23 -19.98 -11.16 -13.07
CA ALA A 23 -20.05 -11.59 -14.46
C ALA A 23 -20.36 -10.42 -15.40
N THR A 24 -21.21 -9.49 -14.97
CA THR A 24 -21.57 -8.29 -15.75
C THR A 24 -20.37 -7.37 -15.97
N LEU A 25 -19.54 -7.16 -14.94
CA LEU A 25 -18.37 -6.27 -15.04
C LEU A 25 -17.11 -6.96 -15.59
N ARG A 26 -17.11 -8.29 -15.71
CA ARG A 26 -15.95 -9.07 -16.18
C ARG A 26 -15.32 -8.52 -17.48
N PRO A 27 -16.08 -8.20 -18.55
CA PRO A 27 -15.47 -7.69 -19.80
C PRO A 27 -14.74 -6.36 -19.60
N LEU A 28 -15.26 -5.49 -18.73
CA LEU A 28 -14.63 -4.22 -18.39
C LEU A 28 -13.34 -4.46 -17.61
N SER A 29 -13.38 -5.32 -16.59
CA SER A 29 -12.21 -5.67 -15.77
C SER A 29 -11.10 -6.31 -16.61
N ASP A 30 -11.45 -7.20 -17.55
CA ASP A 30 -10.49 -7.83 -18.45
C ASP A 30 -9.84 -6.80 -19.41
N ALA A 31 -10.62 -5.84 -19.93
CA ALA A 31 -10.08 -4.75 -20.74
C ALA A 31 -9.09 -3.87 -19.94
N PHE A 32 -9.42 -3.52 -18.70
CA PHE A 32 -8.51 -2.80 -17.81
C PHE A 32 -7.26 -3.60 -17.46
N ALA A 33 -7.39 -4.91 -17.24
CA ALA A 33 -6.26 -5.78 -17.00
C ALA A 33 -5.28 -5.77 -18.19
N THR A 34 -5.79 -5.82 -19.42
CA THR A 34 -4.95 -5.72 -20.63
C THR A 34 -4.25 -4.36 -20.72
N LEU A 35 -4.99 -3.26 -20.59
CA LEU A 35 -4.41 -1.91 -20.63
C LEU A 35 -3.37 -1.68 -19.53
N TRP A 36 -3.58 -2.24 -18.35
CA TRP A 36 -2.63 -2.14 -17.25
C TRP A 36 -1.33 -2.90 -17.55
N ARG A 37 -1.39 -4.13 -18.08
CA ARG A 37 -0.20 -4.87 -18.52
C ARG A 37 0.59 -4.12 -19.60
N GLU A 38 -0.12 -3.59 -20.59
CA GLU A 38 0.50 -2.78 -21.66
C GLU A 38 1.16 -1.53 -21.10
N HIS A 39 0.51 -0.84 -20.17
CA HIS A 39 1.07 0.36 -19.54
C HIS A 39 2.30 0.06 -18.67
N LEU A 40 2.28 -1.04 -17.92
CA LEU A 40 3.41 -1.48 -17.09
C LEU A 40 4.69 -1.67 -17.91
N ALA A 41 4.58 -2.17 -19.15
CA ALA A 41 5.70 -2.33 -20.07
C ALA A 41 6.29 -0.99 -20.54
N LEU A 42 5.49 0.09 -20.57
CA LEU A 42 5.93 1.43 -21.01
C LEU A 42 6.64 2.21 -19.90
N LEU A 43 6.37 1.91 -18.62
CA LEU A 43 6.86 2.69 -17.50
C LEU A 43 8.35 2.42 -17.22
N THR A 44 9.27 3.26 -17.71
CA THR A 44 10.71 3.09 -17.38
C THR A 44 10.99 3.18 -15.88
N TYR A 45 10.34 4.11 -15.17
CA TYR A 45 10.55 4.36 -13.75
C TYR A 45 9.24 4.26 -12.96
N PRO A 46 9.28 3.81 -11.70
CA PRO A 46 8.12 3.87 -10.83
C PRO A 46 7.88 5.30 -10.32
N VAL A 47 6.63 5.64 -10.06
CA VAL A 47 6.25 6.88 -9.38
C VAL A 47 6.24 6.61 -7.87
N ARG A 48 7.17 7.22 -7.13
CA ARG A 48 7.43 7.01 -5.69
C ARG A 48 6.86 8.10 -4.77
N THR A 49 5.75 8.72 -5.17
CA THR A 49 5.06 9.74 -4.37
C THR A 49 4.26 9.12 -3.22
N GLY A 50 4.01 9.86 -2.15
CA GLY A 50 3.09 9.49 -1.08
C GLY A 50 1.62 9.78 -1.40
N THR A 51 1.29 10.06 -2.66
CA THR A 51 -0.09 10.26 -3.11
C THR A 51 -0.62 9.08 -3.93
N HIS A 52 -1.90 9.12 -4.29
CA HIS A 52 -2.57 8.07 -5.06
C HIS A 52 -1.93 7.78 -6.43
N ALA A 53 -1.04 8.63 -6.93
CA ALA A 53 -0.26 8.34 -8.14
C ALA A 53 0.87 7.31 -7.93
N SER A 54 1.10 6.84 -6.69
CA SER A 54 2.09 5.81 -6.37
C SER A 54 1.93 4.54 -7.22
N THR A 55 3.04 4.13 -7.86
CA THR A 55 3.14 2.87 -8.61
C THR A 55 3.08 1.68 -7.68
N ALA A 56 3.81 1.70 -6.57
CA ALA A 56 3.78 0.62 -5.58
C ALA A 56 2.36 0.40 -5.04
N PHE A 57 1.62 1.47 -4.77
CA PHE A 57 0.23 1.34 -4.34
C PHE A 57 -0.68 0.73 -5.42
N ALA A 58 -0.45 1.08 -6.69
CA ALA A 58 -1.17 0.47 -7.80
C ALA A 58 -0.92 -1.06 -7.85
N LEU A 59 0.33 -1.48 -7.66
CA LEU A 59 0.70 -2.89 -7.62
C LEU A 59 0.03 -3.63 -6.45
N VAL A 60 -0.02 -3.03 -5.25
CA VAL A 60 -0.67 -3.65 -4.09
C VAL A 60 -2.16 -3.97 -4.35
N LEU A 61 -2.88 -3.05 -4.98
CA LEU A 61 -4.29 -3.22 -5.31
C LEU A 61 -4.50 -4.21 -6.47
N ALA A 62 -3.69 -4.10 -7.53
CA ALA A 62 -3.77 -4.96 -8.70
C ALA A 62 -3.37 -6.41 -8.38
N GLU A 63 -2.48 -6.64 -7.41
CA GLU A 63 -2.10 -7.98 -6.94
C GLU A 63 -3.28 -8.71 -6.30
N ARG A 64 -4.09 -8.04 -5.45
CA ARG A 64 -5.32 -8.65 -4.92
C ARG A 64 -6.27 -9.05 -6.03
N TYR A 65 -6.50 -8.16 -7.00
CA TYR A 65 -7.33 -8.48 -8.16
C TYR A 65 -6.81 -9.74 -8.88
N ALA A 66 -5.51 -9.76 -9.21
CA ALA A 66 -4.93 -10.86 -9.95
C ALA A 66 -4.99 -12.18 -9.18
N ARG A 67 -4.78 -12.15 -7.86
CA ARG A 67 -4.94 -13.31 -6.98
C ARG A 67 -6.38 -13.81 -6.90
N VAL A 68 -7.34 -12.91 -6.66
CA VAL A 68 -8.77 -13.27 -6.50
C VAL A 68 -9.38 -13.77 -7.81
N CYS A 69 -8.99 -13.18 -8.94
CA CYS A 69 -9.52 -13.51 -10.26
C CYS A 69 -8.71 -14.59 -11.00
N GLY A 70 -7.58 -15.05 -10.44
CA GLY A 70 -6.70 -16.05 -11.07
C GLY A 70 -5.95 -15.55 -12.31
N ASP A 71 -5.64 -14.25 -12.40
CA ASP A 71 -4.88 -13.65 -13.52
C ASP A 71 -3.37 -13.79 -13.29
N GLU A 72 -2.84 -15.00 -13.51
CA GLU A 72 -1.41 -15.30 -13.32
C GLU A 72 -0.50 -14.50 -14.27
N GLN A 73 -0.98 -14.15 -15.46
CA GLN A 73 -0.22 -13.31 -16.38
C GLN A 73 0.01 -11.91 -15.78
N MET A 74 -1.04 -11.32 -15.19
CA MET A 74 -0.92 -10.05 -14.49
C MET A 74 0.08 -10.14 -13.33
N ARG A 75 -0.01 -11.20 -12.50
CA ARG A 75 0.93 -11.41 -11.39
C ARG A 75 2.37 -11.50 -11.89
N SER A 76 2.63 -12.26 -12.95
CA SER A 76 3.96 -12.40 -13.54
C SER A 76 4.53 -11.06 -14.01
N VAL A 77 3.76 -10.28 -14.76
CA VAL A 77 4.21 -8.95 -15.25
C VAL A 77 4.49 -8.01 -14.08
N MET A 78 3.61 -7.97 -13.08
CA MET A 78 3.81 -7.12 -11.90
C MET A 78 5.05 -7.52 -11.09
N THR A 79 5.29 -8.82 -10.89
CA THR A 79 6.48 -9.32 -10.20
C THR A 79 7.75 -8.95 -10.94
N GLU A 80 7.79 -9.09 -12.26
CA GLU A 80 8.95 -8.69 -13.08
C GLU A 80 9.22 -7.18 -12.96
N ARG A 81 8.19 -6.34 -13.12
CA ARG A 81 8.34 -4.89 -13.01
C ARG A 81 8.76 -4.44 -11.60
N ALA A 82 8.18 -5.04 -10.55
CA ALA A 82 8.54 -4.73 -9.17
C ALA A 82 10.01 -5.10 -8.88
N GLN A 83 10.48 -6.26 -9.34
CA GLN A 83 11.89 -6.62 -9.23
C GLN A 83 12.79 -5.65 -10.00
N HIS A 84 12.40 -5.25 -11.20
CA HIS A 84 13.17 -4.29 -12.00
C HIS A 84 13.27 -2.91 -11.32
N TRP A 85 12.18 -2.42 -10.76
CA TRP A 85 12.13 -1.07 -10.17
C TRP A 85 12.64 -0.97 -8.74
N PHE A 86 12.43 -2.00 -7.92
CA PHE A 86 12.64 -1.95 -6.48
C PHE A 86 13.62 -3.02 -5.97
N GLY A 87 13.94 -4.05 -6.77
CA GLY A 87 14.73 -5.21 -6.33
C GLY A 87 16.13 -4.88 -5.81
N LEU A 88 16.70 -3.76 -6.25
CA LEU A 88 18.03 -3.28 -5.86
C LEU A 88 17.99 -2.19 -4.78
N ASP A 89 16.83 -1.80 -4.28
CA ASP A 89 16.73 -0.74 -3.27
C ASP A 89 17.24 -1.21 -1.92
N ARG A 90 18.08 -0.40 -1.28
CA ARG A 90 18.77 -0.72 -0.02
C ARG A 90 18.84 0.52 0.85
N ALA A 91 18.87 0.33 2.16
CA ALA A 91 19.05 1.39 3.16
C ALA A 91 18.17 2.64 2.89
N ALA A 92 16.88 2.42 2.65
CA ALA A 92 15.92 3.47 2.34
C ALA A 92 15.92 4.55 3.43
N GLN A 93 16.10 5.80 3.01
CA GLN A 93 16.18 6.93 3.93
C GLN A 93 14.81 7.38 4.47
N ALA A 94 13.73 7.04 3.77
CA ALA A 94 12.36 7.47 4.07
C ALA A 94 12.23 9.00 4.27
N TRP A 95 12.37 9.77 3.18
CA TRP A 95 12.22 11.24 3.17
C TRP A 95 10.80 11.76 3.49
N GLU A 96 9.90 10.88 3.92
CA GLU A 96 8.53 11.17 4.33
C GLU A 96 8.47 11.65 5.79
N PRO A 97 7.44 12.38 6.23
CA PRO A 97 6.25 12.80 5.46
C PRO A 97 6.51 14.03 4.56
N GLY A 98 5.97 13.98 3.34
CA GLY A 98 5.64 15.16 2.55
C GLY A 98 4.33 15.80 3.03
N GLY A 99 4.14 17.10 2.78
CA GLY A 99 3.02 17.87 3.36
C GLY A 99 1.61 17.48 2.91
N GLU A 100 1.48 16.63 1.89
CA GLU A 100 0.20 16.12 1.39
C GLU A 100 0.20 14.59 1.22
N ASP A 101 1.18 13.93 1.83
CA ASP A 101 1.29 12.48 1.77
C ASP A 101 0.07 11.84 2.43
N PHE A 102 -0.49 10.88 1.72
CA PHE A 102 -1.55 9.98 2.18
C PHE A 102 -1.03 8.55 2.36
N LEU A 103 0.02 8.19 1.63
CA LEU A 103 0.67 6.89 1.57
C LEU A 103 2.13 7.06 1.97
N SER A 104 2.68 6.10 2.69
CA SER A 104 4.13 6.02 2.90
C SER A 104 4.79 5.48 1.63
N PRO A 105 5.63 6.24 0.92
CA PRO A 105 6.34 5.71 -0.25
C PRO A 105 7.17 4.48 0.10
N THR A 106 7.86 4.51 1.24
CA THR A 106 8.77 3.45 1.66
C THR A 106 8.03 2.18 2.09
N LEU A 107 6.98 2.30 2.92
CA LEU A 107 6.26 1.12 3.42
C LEU A 107 5.32 0.54 2.37
N ILE A 108 4.76 1.34 1.48
CA ILE A 108 3.92 0.82 0.38
C ILE A 108 4.78 0.11 -0.68
N GLU A 109 6.01 0.56 -0.91
CA GLU A 109 6.99 -0.20 -1.70
C GLU A 109 7.32 -1.55 -1.04
N ALA A 110 7.62 -1.55 0.25
CA ALA A 110 7.84 -2.79 0.99
C ALA A 110 6.62 -3.72 0.95
N LEU A 111 5.40 -3.18 1.05
CA LEU A 111 4.17 -3.96 0.95
C LEU A 111 3.96 -4.55 -0.45
N ALA A 112 4.24 -3.79 -1.51
CA ALA A 112 4.21 -4.29 -2.88
C ALA A 112 5.18 -5.46 -3.08
N MET A 113 6.41 -5.30 -2.58
CA MET A 113 7.44 -6.34 -2.63
C MET A 113 7.06 -7.57 -1.81
N ARG A 114 6.44 -7.39 -0.63
CA ARG A 114 5.91 -8.49 0.20
C ARG A 114 4.88 -9.34 -0.53
N ARG A 115 4.03 -8.71 -1.35
CA ARG A 115 2.96 -9.40 -2.08
C ARG A 115 3.45 -10.08 -3.36
N LEU A 116 4.47 -9.54 -4.01
CA LEU A 116 4.91 -9.98 -5.33
C LEU A 116 6.14 -10.91 -5.32
N LEU A 117 6.94 -10.90 -4.25
CA LEU A 117 8.11 -11.76 -4.13
C LEU A 117 7.79 -13.05 -3.36
N PRO A 118 8.52 -14.15 -3.65
CA PRO A 118 8.56 -15.31 -2.78
C PRO A 118 9.02 -14.93 -1.36
N GLY A 119 8.50 -15.61 -0.34
CA GLY A 119 8.73 -15.24 1.07
C GLY A 119 10.19 -15.08 1.47
N ASP A 120 11.06 -16.02 1.07
CA ASP A 120 12.50 -15.96 1.39
C ASP A 120 13.21 -14.81 0.65
N ALA A 121 12.82 -14.55 -0.60
CA ALA A 121 13.35 -13.43 -1.38
C ALA A 121 12.93 -12.09 -0.76
N PHE A 122 11.67 -11.98 -0.32
CA PHE A 122 11.18 -10.80 0.39
C PHE A 122 11.94 -10.57 1.71
N LYS A 123 12.14 -11.61 2.53
CA LYS A 123 12.86 -11.49 3.81
C LYS A 123 14.27 -10.92 3.60
N GLY A 124 15.02 -11.46 2.65
CA GLY A 124 16.36 -10.97 2.30
C GLY A 124 16.35 -9.54 1.76
N TRP A 125 15.40 -9.22 0.87
CA TRP A 125 15.23 -7.87 0.33
C TRP A 125 14.87 -6.85 1.43
N PHE A 126 13.90 -7.16 2.28
CA PHE A 126 13.40 -6.25 3.32
C PHE A 126 14.45 -5.94 4.38
N ALA A 127 15.22 -6.95 4.80
CA ALA A 127 16.34 -6.76 5.73
C ALA A 127 17.41 -5.82 5.16
N ALA A 128 17.62 -5.83 3.85
CA ALA A 128 18.59 -4.97 3.18
C ALA A 128 18.00 -3.59 2.82
N PHE A 129 16.68 -3.51 2.64
CA PHE A 129 15.93 -2.27 2.38
C PHE A 129 15.84 -1.38 3.62
N LEU A 130 15.53 -1.94 4.79
CA LEU A 130 15.46 -1.24 6.09
C LEU A 130 16.36 -1.90 7.15
N PRO A 131 17.69 -1.85 6.97
CA PRO A 131 18.64 -2.60 7.81
C PRO A 131 18.69 -2.14 9.26
N ALA A 132 18.32 -0.87 9.52
CA ALA A 132 18.40 -0.26 10.84
C ALA A 132 17.06 -0.23 11.60
N LEU A 133 16.04 -0.94 11.10
CA LEU A 133 14.67 -0.83 11.61
C LEU A 133 14.55 -1.29 13.07
N ALA A 134 15.26 -2.35 13.44
CA ALA A 134 15.31 -2.83 14.82
C ALA A 134 15.95 -1.82 15.79
N GLN A 135 16.75 -0.88 15.29
CA GLN A 135 17.34 0.21 16.08
C GLN A 135 16.48 1.48 16.04
N GLY A 136 15.28 1.43 15.47
CA GLY A 136 14.36 2.56 15.39
C GLY A 136 14.65 3.53 14.23
N SER A 137 15.37 3.09 13.18
CA SER A 137 15.75 3.94 12.05
C SER A 137 15.27 3.38 10.70
N PRO A 138 14.69 4.22 9.81
CA PRO A 138 14.47 5.66 9.97
C PRO A 138 13.30 5.96 10.92
N GLN A 139 13.52 6.85 11.88
CA GLN A 139 12.53 7.22 12.91
C GLN A 139 11.24 7.81 12.29
N ALA A 140 11.38 8.48 11.14
CA ALA A 140 10.26 9.09 10.45
C ALA A 140 9.15 8.10 10.06
N LEU A 141 9.49 6.82 9.88
CA LEU A 141 8.51 5.75 9.62
C LEU A 141 7.80 5.30 10.89
N LEU A 142 8.42 5.42 12.06
CA LEU A 142 7.96 4.82 13.31
C LEU A 142 7.19 5.80 14.20
N SER A 143 7.34 7.10 13.93
CA SER A 143 6.65 8.17 14.64
C SER A 143 5.42 8.63 13.84
N PRO A 144 4.24 8.80 14.50
CA PRO A 144 3.06 9.37 13.86
C PRO A 144 3.33 10.73 13.20
N ALA A 145 2.76 10.92 12.01
CA ALA A 145 2.76 12.21 11.33
C ALA A 145 1.87 13.19 12.10
N HIS A 146 2.38 14.40 12.31
CA HIS A 146 1.64 15.47 12.97
C HIS A 146 0.77 16.23 11.96
N VAL A 147 -0.53 16.32 12.24
CA VAL A 147 -1.50 17.04 11.41
C VAL A 147 -1.78 18.40 12.04
N SER A 148 -1.26 19.47 11.43
CA SER A 148 -1.33 20.82 11.98
C SER A 148 -2.70 21.47 11.82
N ASP A 149 -3.40 21.19 10.73
CA ASP A 149 -4.72 21.71 10.43
C ASP A 149 -5.53 20.65 9.68
N ARG A 150 -6.63 20.20 10.28
CA ARG A 150 -7.53 19.18 9.71
C ARG A 150 -8.62 19.77 8.82
N SER A 151 -8.78 21.09 8.81
CA SER A 151 -9.71 21.77 7.90
C SER A 151 -9.12 21.96 6.50
N ASP A 152 -7.78 21.96 6.39
CA ASP A 152 -7.09 21.92 5.09
C ASP A 152 -7.10 20.49 4.53
N GLY A 153 -7.74 20.30 3.39
CA GLY A 153 -7.90 18.98 2.77
C GLY A 153 -6.59 18.29 2.39
N ARG A 154 -5.49 19.02 2.15
CA ARG A 154 -4.18 18.42 1.84
C ARG A 154 -3.44 18.04 3.11
N ILE A 155 -3.43 18.90 4.11
CA ILE A 155 -2.78 18.60 5.39
C ILE A 155 -3.51 17.45 6.10
N ALA A 156 -4.84 17.41 6.01
CA ALA A 156 -5.66 16.31 6.52
C ALA A 156 -5.30 14.94 5.92
N HIS A 157 -4.65 14.87 4.75
CA HIS A 157 -4.14 13.60 4.20
C HIS A 157 -3.16 12.90 5.14
N LEU A 158 -2.48 13.62 6.03
CA LEU A 158 -1.52 13.05 6.96
C LEU A 158 -2.17 12.12 7.99
N ASP A 159 -3.47 12.27 8.28
CA ASP A 159 -4.20 11.25 9.04
C ASP A 159 -4.32 9.95 8.22
N GLY A 160 -4.54 10.07 6.90
CA GLY A 160 -4.47 8.96 5.96
C GLY A 160 -3.09 8.31 5.88
N LEU A 161 -2.02 9.11 5.93
CA LEU A 161 -0.65 8.61 6.04
C LEU A 161 -0.46 7.75 7.29
N ASN A 162 -0.93 8.22 8.45
CA ASN A 162 -0.88 7.43 9.68
C ASN A 162 -1.63 6.09 9.51
N LEU A 163 -2.86 6.10 8.98
CA LEU A 163 -3.61 4.87 8.75
C LEU A 163 -2.93 3.92 7.76
N THR A 164 -2.35 4.43 6.67
CA THR A 164 -1.71 3.60 5.65
C THR A 164 -0.37 3.04 6.11
N ARG A 165 0.38 3.77 6.95
CA ARG A 165 1.55 3.25 7.67
C ARG A 165 1.17 2.11 8.60
N ALA A 166 0.14 2.30 9.42
CA ALA A 166 -0.36 1.26 10.32
C ALA A 166 -0.76 -0.02 9.55
N TRP A 167 -1.51 0.13 8.46
CA TRP A 167 -1.88 -0.97 7.57
C TRP A 167 -0.65 -1.69 6.99
N ALA A 168 0.27 -0.96 6.37
CA ALA A 168 1.45 -1.56 5.75
C ALA A 168 2.33 -2.29 6.77
N MET A 169 2.52 -1.73 7.96
CA MET A 169 3.28 -2.37 9.04
C MET A 169 2.61 -3.66 9.53
N ARG A 170 1.28 -3.67 9.69
CA ARG A 170 0.54 -4.88 10.10
C ARG A 170 0.60 -6.00 9.06
N GLU A 171 0.64 -5.66 7.78
CA GLU A 171 0.83 -6.64 6.70
C GLU A 171 2.26 -7.20 6.63
N ILE A 172 3.26 -6.39 6.99
CA ILE A 172 4.67 -6.78 6.91
C ILE A 172 5.13 -7.52 8.17
N ALA A 173 4.70 -7.09 9.36
CA ALA A 173 5.17 -7.63 10.64
C ALA A 173 5.14 -9.17 10.74
N PRO A 174 4.08 -9.88 10.30
CA PRO A 174 4.03 -11.35 10.35
C PRO A 174 5.10 -12.07 9.52
N THR A 175 5.74 -11.37 8.58
CA THR A 175 6.82 -11.92 7.75
C THR A 175 8.21 -11.73 8.37
N THR A 176 8.28 -11.04 9.50
CA THR A 176 9.50 -10.66 10.23
C THR A 176 9.53 -11.28 11.62
N GLU A 177 10.69 -11.21 12.29
CA GLU A 177 10.90 -11.83 13.60
C GLU A 177 11.68 -10.89 14.54
N GLY A 178 11.68 -11.23 15.83
CA GLY A 178 12.48 -10.53 16.86
C GLY A 178 12.17 -9.04 16.99
N ALA A 179 13.21 -8.24 17.17
CA ALA A 179 13.10 -6.80 17.39
C ALA A 179 12.44 -6.05 16.23
N VAL A 180 12.64 -6.50 14.99
CA VAL A 180 12.00 -5.88 13.81
C VAL A 180 10.48 -6.00 13.90
N ARG A 181 9.99 -7.21 14.21
CA ARG A 181 8.55 -7.45 14.37
C ARG A 181 7.95 -6.59 15.48
N GLN A 182 8.61 -6.52 16.64
CA GLN A 182 8.16 -5.73 17.78
C GLN A 182 8.09 -4.23 17.44
N VAL A 183 9.08 -3.69 16.73
CA VAL A 183 9.09 -2.29 16.30
C VAL A 183 7.95 -2.00 15.32
N LEU A 184 7.71 -2.89 14.35
CA LEU A 184 6.62 -2.73 13.39
C LEU A 184 5.24 -2.78 14.06
N GLU A 185 5.01 -3.75 14.96
CA GLU A 185 3.74 -3.88 15.68
C GLU A 185 3.48 -2.65 16.57
N ALA A 186 4.48 -2.21 17.34
CA ALA A 186 4.35 -1.04 18.21
C ALA A 186 4.12 0.27 17.41
N ALA A 187 4.84 0.47 16.31
CA ALA A 187 4.66 1.64 15.46
C ALA A 187 3.28 1.61 14.77
N ALA A 188 2.82 0.44 14.34
CA ALA A 188 1.50 0.30 13.74
C ALA A 188 0.39 0.75 14.70
N ASP A 189 0.48 0.33 15.97
CA ASP A 189 -0.50 0.71 16.99
C ASP A 189 -0.43 2.20 17.32
N ALA A 190 0.76 2.79 17.38
CA ALA A 190 0.93 4.23 17.57
C ALA A 190 0.33 5.05 16.42
N HIS A 191 0.56 4.63 15.18
CA HIS A 191 -0.02 5.26 13.98
C HIS A 191 -1.55 5.14 13.95
N LEU A 192 -2.07 3.95 14.26
CA LEU A 192 -3.51 3.74 14.31
C LEU A 192 -4.14 4.61 15.39
N ALA A 193 -3.58 4.64 16.60
CA ALA A 193 -4.10 5.46 17.70
C ALA A 193 -4.12 6.97 17.36
N ALA A 194 -3.14 7.45 16.59
CA ALA A 194 -3.04 8.85 16.20
C ALA A 194 -4.14 9.31 15.22
N ALA A 195 -4.68 8.40 14.41
CA ALA A 195 -5.61 8.74 13.33
C ALA A 195 -7.01 8.09 13.45
N LEU A 196 -7.18 7.01 14.22
CA LEU A 196 -8.46 6.29 14.28
C LEU A 196 -9.62 7.16 14.77
N GLY A 197 -9.35 8.06 15.74
CA GLY A 197 -10.35 8.99 16.26
C GLY A 197 -10.80 10.07 15.28
N THR A 198 -10.09 10.26 14.16
CA THR A 198 -10.41 11.28 13.15
C THR A 198 -11.25 10.74 12.00
N VAL A 199 -11.50 9.43 11.98
CA VAL A 199 -12.26 8.73 10.93
C VAL A 199 -13.76 9.11 10.93
N ALA A 200 -14.30 9.61 12.04
CA ALA A 200 -15.71 10.02 12.20
C ALA A 200 -15.85 11.55 12.36
N GLY A 201 -15.24 12.31 11.45
CA GLY A 201 -15.09 13.78 11.51
C GLY A 201 -15.69 14.53 10.31
N ASP A 202 -14.98 15.55 9.81
CA ASP A 202 -15.48 16.40 8.72
C ASP A 202 -15.44 15.67 7.36
N TYR A 203 -16.44 15.91 6.49
CA TYR A 203 -16.68 15.23 5.21
C TYR A 203 -15.44 15.17 4.30
N MET A 204 -14.55 16.16 4.45
CA MET A 204 -13.28 16.26 3.73
C MET A 204 -12.29 15.15 4.08
N GLY A 205 -12.46 14.38 5.16
CA GLY A 205 -11.64 13.20 5.47
C GLY A 205 -12.41 11.87 5.38
N GLU A 206 -13.69 11.86 5.77
CA GLU A 206 -14.43 10.61 6.04
C GLU A 206 -14.54 9.66 4.83
N HIS A 207 -14.72 10.19 3.62
CA HIS A 207 -15.05 9.35 2.47
C HIS A 207 -13.89 8.49 1.95
N TRP A 208 -12.64 8.79 2.32
CA TRP A 208 -11.49 7.90 2.09
C TRP A 208 -10.94 7.29 3.38
N LEU A 209 -10.91 8.02 4.50
CA LEU A 209 -10.30 7.54 5.75
C LEU A 209 -10.94 6.26 6.27
N ALA A 210 -12.26 6.10 6.13
CA ALA A 210 -12.96 4.88 6.55
C ALA A 210 -12.45 3.62 5.83
N THR A 211 -12.12 3.73 4.53
CA THR A 211 -11.57 2.60 3.75
C THR A 211 -10.22 2.18 4.33
N TYR A 212 -9.33 3.13 4.59
CA TYR A 212 -7.99 2.83 5.09
C TYR A 212 -7.97 2.46 6.58
N ALA A 213 -8.90 2.99 7.37
CA ALA A 213 -9.12 2.53 8.73
C ALA A 213 -9.55 1.06 8.75
N LEU A 214 -10.47 0.66 7.87
CA LEU A 214 -10.85 -0.75 7.72
C LEU A 214 -9.63 -1.59 7.32
N LEU A 215 -8.88 -1.20 6.28
CA LEU A 215 -7.65 -1.90 5.89
C LEU A 215 -6.63 -2.00 7.02
N ALA A 216 -6.46 -0.95 7.82
CA ALA A 216 -5.55 -0.96 8.98
C ALA A 216 -6.04 -1.91 10.08
N LEU A 217 -7.35 -2.07 10.25
CA LEU A 217 -7.95 -2.93 11.27
C LEU A 217 -8.04 -4.40 10.84
N THR A 218 -8.37 -4.66 9.57
CA THR A 218 -8.71 -6.00 9.08
C THR A 218 -7.68 -6.59 8.13
N GLY A 219 -6.72 -5.79 7.66
CA GLY A 219 -5.88 -6.18 6.54
C GLY A 219 -6.69 -6.21 5.24
N LEU A 220 -6.12 -6.85 4.21
CA LEU A 220 -6.69 -6.91 2.86
C LEU A 220 -7.13 -8.32 2.46
N ASP A 221 -7.52 -9.18 3.40
CA ASP A 221 -7.95 -10.56 3.14
C ASP A 221 -9.31 -10.86 3.77
#